data_AF-A0A2L2Y0Q6-F1
#
_entry.id   AF-A0A2L2Y0Q6-F1
#
_cell.length_a   1.000
_cell.length_b   1.000
_cell.length_c   1.000
_cell.angle_alpha   90.00
_cell.angle_beta   90.00
_cell.angle_gamma   90.00
#
_symmetry.space_group_name_H-M   'P 1'
#
loop_
_entity.id
_entity.type
_entity.pdbx_description
1 polymer ?
#
loop_
_entity_poly.entity_id
_entity_poly.type
_entity_poly.pdbx_seq_one_letter_code
_entity_poly.pdbx_strand_id
1 'polypeptide(L)' 'MAVVSRFVDKVKQLYLVYELRTAISMLEPWEKRLFNSILLLLIAMSCYTTYIFLPRYTRSVIAYFSS' A
#
# COMPACT_ATOMS: atom_id res chain seq x y z
N MET A 1 -19.41 17.53 15.34
CA MET A 1 -18.07 17.88 14.83
C MET A 1 -17.34 16.73 14.10
N ALA A 2 -17.77 15.47 14.20
CA ALA A 2 -17.09 14.33 13.53
C ALA A 2 -17.21 14.26 12.00
N VAL A 3 -18.20 14.95 11.41
CA VAL A 3 -18.38 14.99 9.95
C VAL A 3 -17.32 15.91 9.32
N VAL A 4 -17.08 17.08 9.93
CA VAL A 4 -16.09 18.06 9.45
C VAL A 4 -14.67 17.48 9.47
N SER A 5 -14.30 16.77 10.54
CA SER A 5 -12.98 16.13 10.61
C SER A 5 -12.78 15.10 9.49
N ARG A 6 -13.79 14.26 9.22
CA ARG A 6 -13.75 13.29 8.10
C ARG A 6 -13.58 13.97 6.75
N PHE A 7 -14.22 15.13 6.53
CA PHE A 7 -14.02 15.91 5.31
C PHE A 7 -12.59 16.44 5.21
N VAL A 8 -12.04 16.99 6.30
CA VAL A 8 -10.65 17.47 6.35
C VAL A 8 -9.67 16.33 6.08
N ASP A 9 -9.88 15.16 6.67
CA ASP A 9 -9.05 13.97 6.45
C ASP A 9 -9.06 13.55 4.97
N LYS A 10 -10.23 13.57 4.33
CA LYS A 10 -10.36 13.25 2.90
C LYS A 10 -9.67 14.28 2.01
N VAL A 11 -9.82 15.57 2.31
CA VAL A 11 -9.13 16.65 1.58
C VAL A 11 -7.61 16.53 1.73
N LYS A 12 -7.12 16.23 2.93
CA LYS A 12 -5.69 15.99 3.19
C LYS A 12 -5.16 14.79 2.41
N GLN A 13 -5.94 13.70 2.34
CA GLN A 13 -5.57 12.52 1.54
C GLN A 13 -5.50 12.85 0.05
N LEU A 14 -6.46 13.63 -0.47
CA LEU A 14 -6.46 14.08 -1.87
C LEU A 14 -5.27 14.99 -2.17
N TYR A 15 -4.92 15.89 -1.23
CA TYR A 15 -3.74 16.75 -1.34
C TYR A 15 -2.45 15.95 -1.43
N LEU A 16 -2.26 14.95 -0.56
CA LEU A 16 -1.11 14.05 -0.61
C LEU A 16 -0.99 13.31 -1.95
N VAL A 17 -2.10 12.81 -2.49
CA VAL A 17 -2.11 12.13 -3.79
C VAL A 17 -1.77 13.10 -4.93
N TYR A 18 -2.24 14.34 -4.85
CA TYR A 18 -1.91 15.39 -5.82
C TYR A 18 -0.42 15.74 -5.82
N GLU A 19 0.14 15.94 -4.62
CA GLU A 19 1.56 16.25 -4.45
C GLU A 19 2.44 15.12 -4.97
N LEU A 20 2.11 13.88 -4.63
CA LEU A 20 2.83 12.69 -5.10
C LEU A 20 2.77 12.55 -6.63
N ARG A 21 1.58 12.75 -7.23
CA ARG A 21 1.41 12.69 -8.69
C ARG A 21 2.21 13.78 -9.40
N THR A 22 2.23 14.98 -8.83
CA THR A 22 2.98 16.12 -9.36
C THR A 22 4.48 15.86 -9.28
N ALA A 23 4.98 15.37 -8.13
CA ALA A 23 6.38 14.99 -7.96
C ALA A 23 6.82 13.93 -8.99
N ILE A 24 6.07 12.84 -9.15
CA ILE A 24 6.35 11.78 -10.14
C ILE A 24 6.34 12.32 -11.59
N SER A 25 5.57 13.38 -11.86
CA SER A 25 5.52 13.99 -13.19
C SER A 25 6.71 14.90 -13.49
N MET A 26 7.43 15.39 -12.48
CA MET A 26 8.61 16.24 -12.64
C MET A 26 9.90 15.43 -12.83
N LEU A 27 9.87 14.13 -12.49
CA LEU A 27 10.98 13.21 -12.72
C LEU A 27 11.22 12.97 -14.22
N GLU A 28 12.47 12.73 -14.57
CA GLU A 28 12.84 12.37 -15.93
C GLU A 28 12.15 11.06 -16.37
N PRO A 29 11.93 10.86 -17.69
CA PRO A 29 11.24 9.68 -18.19
C PRO A 29 11.92 8.36 -17.81
N TRP A 30 13.23 8.37 -17.55
CA TRP A 30 13.96 7.19 -17.08
C TRP A 30 13.74 6.92 -15.58
N GLU A 31 13.81 7.96 -14.73
CA GLU A 31 13.60 7.85 -13.29
C GLU A 31 12.17 7.41 -12.96
N LYS A 32 11.19 7.91 -13.73
CA LYS A 32 9.81 7.48 -13.62
C LYS A 32 9.65 5.98 -13.86
N ARG A 33 10.41 5.39 -14.79
CA ARG A 33 10.41 3.93 -15.01
C ARG A 33 11.03 3.18 -13.84
N LEU A 34 12.15 3.68 -13.31
CA LEU A 34 12.81 3.07 -12.15
C LEU A 34 11.91 3.09 -10.90
N PHE A 35 11.24 4.21 -10.62
CA PHE A 35 10.31 4.33 -9.50
C PHE A 35 9.13 3.37 -9.60
N ASN A 36 8.52 3.24 -10.78
CA ASN A 36 7.44 2.28 -11.01
C ASN A 36 7.91 0.83 -10.87
N SER A 37 9.13 0.50 -11.31
CA SER A 37 9.72 -0.84 -11.12
C SER A 37 9.97 -1.16 -9.64
N ILE A 38 10.47 -0.20 -8.85
CA ILE A 38 10.66 -0.39 -7.40
C ILE A 38 9.31 -0.58 -6.70
N LEU A 39 8.30 0.23 -7.04
CA LEU A 39 6.94 0.06 -6.53
C LEU A 39 6.37 -1.33 -6.85
N LEU A 40 6.55 -1.79 -8.08
CA LEU A 40 6.12 -3.12 -8.50
C LEU A 40 6.82 -4.22 -7.68
N LEU A 41 8.14 -4.10 -7.47
CA LEU A 41 8.91 -5.04 -6.64
C LEU A 41 8.44 -5.04 -5.18
N LEU A 42 8.17 -3.87 -4.59
CA LEU A 42 7.64 -3.76 -3.24
C LEU A 42 6.27 -4.42 -3.10
N ILE A 43 5.38 -4.20 -4.07
CA ILE A 43 4.06 -4.85 -4.11
C ILE A 43 4.24 -6.36 -4.26
N ALA A 44 5.10 -6.82 -5.17
CA ALA A 44 5.37 -8.24 -5.38
C ALA A 44 5.92 -8.90 -4.11
N MET A 45 6.89 -8.27 -3.42
CA MET A 45 7.44 -8.76 -2.17
C MET A 45 6.40 -8.80 -1.04
N SER A 46 5.55 -7.77 -0.95
CA SER A 46 4.44 -7.73 0.00
C SER A 46 3.45 -8.87 -0.25
N CYS A 47 3.01 -9.05 -1.51
CA CYS A 47 2.11 -10.14 -1.88
C CYS A 47 2.74 -11.52 -1.64
N TYR A 48 4.02 -11.70 -1.99
CA TYR A 48 4.74 -12.94 -1.74
C TYR A 48 4.81 -13.27 -0.26
N THR A 49 5.12 -12.27 0.56
CA THR A 49 5.10 -12.35 2.02
C THR A 49 3.69 -12.76 2.48
N THR A 50 2.66 -11.99 2.14
CA THR A 50 1.28 -12.31 2.51
C THR A 50 0.89 -13.74 2.13
N TYR A 51 1.20 -14.18 0.90
CA TYR A 51 0.87 -15.53 0.43
C TYR A 51 1.60 -16.63 1.18
N ILE A 52 2.86 -16.43 1.57
CA ILE A 52 3.61 -17.40 2.37
C ILE A 52 3.12 -17.45 3.82
N PHE A 53 2.79 -16.29 4.37
CA PHE A 53 2.42 -16.16 5.76
C PHE A 53 0.96 -16.60 6.03
N LEU A 54 0.01 -16.30 5.14
CA LEU A 54 -1.41 -16.69 5.27
C LEU A 54 -1.66 -18.18 5.55
N PRO A 55 -1.11 -19.14 4.77
CA PRO A 55 -1.34 -20.57 4.98
C PRO A 55 -0.73 -21.06 6.30
N ARG A 56 0.37 -20.46 6.74
CA ARG A 56 0.99 -20.78 8.03
C ARG A 56 0.09 -20.32 9.18
N TYR A 57 -0.41 -19.08 9.11
CA TYR A 57 -1.30 -18.55 10.15
C TYR A 57 -2.64 -19.29 10.18
N THR A 58 -3.24 -19.59 9.04
CA THR A 58 -4.52 -20.32 8.98
C THR A 58 -4.40 -21.73 9.55
N ARG A 59 -3.33 -22.48 9.24
CA ARG A 59 -3.10 -23.81 9.83
C ARG A 59 -2.96 -23.74 11.36
N SER A 60 -2.19 -22.79 11.87
CA SER A 60 -2.06 -22.61 13.32
C SER A 60 -3.40 -22.29 13.97
N VAL A 61 -4.17 -21.36 13.39
CA VAL A 61 -5.49 -20.96 13.91
C VAL A 61 -6.47 -22.13 13.93
N ILE A 62 -6.53 -22.92 12.85
CA ILE A 62 -7.39 -24.12 12.79
C ILE A 62 -6.97 -25.16 13.84
N ALA A 63 -5.67 -25.38 14.03
CA ALA A 63 -5.17 -26.31 15.03
C ALA A 63 -5.53 -25.87 16.47
N TYR A 64 -5.48 -24.56 16.76
CA TYR A 64 -5.89 -24.00 18.06
C TYR A 64 -7.40 -24.14 18.32
N PHE A 65 -8.25 -24.01 17.30
CA PHE A 65 -9.71 -24.15 17.46
C PHE A 65 -10.19 -25.60 17.47
N SER A 66 -9.35 -26.54 17.02
CA SER A 66 -9.68 -27.97 16.97
C SER A 66 -9.33 -28.73 18.25
N SER A 67 -8.56 -28.14 19.18
CA SER A 67 -8.25 -28.69 20.51
C SER A 67 -9.19 -28.13 21.58
#